data_AF-A0A374ULE3-F1
#
_entry.id   AF-A0A374ULE3-F1
#
_cell.length_a   1.000
_cell.length_b   1.000
_cell.length_c   1.000
_cell.angle_alpha   90.00
_cell.angle_beta   90.00
_cell.angle_gamma   90.00
#
_symmetry.space_group_name_H-M   'P 1'
#
loop_
_entity.id
_entity.type
_entity.pdbx_description
1 polymer ?
#
loop_
_entity_poly.entity_id
_entity_poly.type
_entity_poly.pdbx_seq_one_letter_code
_entity_poly.pdbx_strand_id
1 'polypeptide(L)' 'MNDIFRQIAKENGTTEKAVKEEMQFAIREAMKSAEPEAIAFWKAVAPDGKEPPIEKVIAMIALNVNNRMYN' A
#
# COMPACT_ATOMS: atom_id res chain seq x y z
N MET A 1 -0.40 -4.09 13.66
CA MET A 1 -0.65 -3.12 12.56
C MET A 1 -1.50 -1.95 13.03
N ASN A 2 -2.58 -2.13 13.81
CA ASN A 2 -3.35 -1.00 14.36
C ASN A 2 -2.49 0.05 15.09
N ASP A 3 -1.42 -0.36 15.77
CA ASP A 3 -0.52 0.57 16.45
C ASP A 3 0.38 1.39 15.50
N ILE A 4 0.68 0.89 14.29
CA ILE A 4 1.56 1.63 13.36
C ILE A 4 0.87 2.88 12.81
N PHE A 5 -0.42 2.79 12.51
CA PHE A 5 -1.18 3.94 12.03
C PHE A 5 -1.28 5.02 13.12
N ARG A 6 -1.40 4.63 14.39
CA ARG A 6 -1.37 5.58 15.53
C ARG A 6 0.00 6.20 15.72
N GLN A 7 1.06 5.42 15.58
CA GLN A 7 2.43 5.93 15.66
C GLN A 7 2.70 6.95 14.56
N ILE A 8 2.42 6.60 13.29
CA ILE A 8 2.55 7.51 12.14
C ILE A 8 1.73 8.78 12.37
N ALA A 9 0.49 8.63 12.85
CA ALA A 9 -0.37 9.77 13.14
C ALA A 9 0.26 10.71 14.18
N LYS A 10 0.82 10.17 15.27
CA LYS A 10 1.49 10.94 16.31
C LYS A 10 2.75 11.64 15.79
N GLU A 11 3.59 10.94 15.02
CA GLU A 11 4.83 11.48 14.46
C GLU A 11 4.57 12.61 13.46
N ASN A 12 3.45 12.57 12.74
CA ASN A 12 3.09 13.54 11.71
C ASN A 12 2.04 14.58 12.18
N GLY A 13 1.70 14.61 13.46
CA GLY A 13 0.72 15.56 14.00
C GLY A 13 -0.68 15.44 13.41
N THR A 14 -1.09 14.23 13.02
CA THR A 14 -2.37 13.92 12.36
C THR A 14 -3.15 12.84 13.14
N THR A 15 -4.20 12.29 12.54
CA THR A 15 -5.04 11.24 13.14
C THR A 15 -4.86 9.89 12.46
N GLU A 16 -5.10 8.80 13.20
CA GLU A 16 -5.07 7.43 12.65
C GLU A 16 -6.01 7.28 11.44
N LYS A 17 -7.18 7.94 11.51
CA LYS A 17 -8.17 7.96 10.42
C LYS A 17 -7.60 8.62 9.17
N ALA A 18 -7.00 9.81 9.31
CA ALA A 18 -6.42 10.53 8.18
C ALA A 18 -5.29 9.73 7.52
N VAL A 19 -4.44 9.05 8.32
CA VAL A 19 -3.39 8.17 7.77
C VAL A 19 -4.01 7.05 6.92
N LYS A 20 -5.05 6.38 7.41
CA LYS A 20 -5.73 5.31 6.65
C LYS A 20 -6.37 5.82 5.37
N GLU A 21 -7.05 6.97 5.43
CA GLU A 21 -7.71 7.59 4.28
C GLU A 21 -6.70 8.00 3.19
N GLU A 22 -5.58 8.62 3.59
CA GLU A 22 -4.50 8.99 2.66
C GLU A 22 -3.84 7.76 2.02
N MET A 23 -3.61 6.69 2.79
CA MET A 23 -3.05 5.46 2.24
C MET A 23 -4.00 4.76 1.25
N GLN A 24 -5.30 4.74 1.55
CA GLN A 24 -6.32 4.24 0.61
C GLN A 24 -6.35 5.07 -0.67
N PHE A 25 -6.32 6.39 -0.53
CA PHE A 25 -6.26 7.31 -1.67
C PHE A 25 -5.03 7.05 -2.54
N ALA A 26 -3.84 6.93 -1.94
CA ALA A 26 -2.61 6.64 -2.66
C ALA A 26 -2.66 5.29 -3.40
N ILE A 27 -3.23 4.24 -2.79
CA ILE A 27 -3.45 2.94 -3.45
C ILE A 27 -4.36 3.09 -4.65
N ARG A 28 -5.49 3.79 -4.50
CA ARG A 28 -6.46 4.02 -5.57
C ARG A 28 -5.86 4.75 -6.76
N GLU A 29 -5.08 5.79 -6.51
CA GLU A 29 -4.38 6.51 -7.59
C GLU A 29 -3.31 5.63 -8.24
N ALA A 30 -2.53 4.87 -7.45
CA ALA A 30 -1.51 3.98 -7.98
C ALA A 30 -2.09 2.83 -8.85
N MET A 31 -3.30 2.35 -8.56
CA MET A 31 -3.99 1.34 -9.37
C MET A 31 -4.37 1.85 -10.78
N LYS A 32 -4.42 3.16 -11.00
CA LYS A 32 -4.72 3.76 -12.32
C LYS A 32 -3.50 3.83 -13.24
N SER A 33 -2.31 3.46 -12.77
CA SER A 33 -1.09 3.55 -13.54
C SER A 33 -1.16 2.72 -14.83
N ALA A 34 -0.70 3.31 -15.92
CA ALA A 34 -0.56 2.64 -17.21
C ALA A 34 0.81 1.94 -17.38
N GLU A 35 1.71 2.07 -16.40
CA GLU A 35 3.03 1.46 -16.43
C GLU A 35 2.93 -0.08 -16.43
N PRO A 36 3.58 -0.81 -17.36
CA PRO A 36 3.46 -2.26 -17.45
C PRO A 36 3.80 -3.01 -16.16
N GLU A 37 4.85 -2.57 -15.46
CA GLU A 37 5.26 -3.16 -14.17
C GLU A 37 4.20 -2.94 -13.07
N ALA A 38 3.60 -1.74 -13.03
CA ALA A 38 2.53 -1.42 -12.09
C ALA A 38 1.28 -2.26 -12.38
N ILE A 39 0.91 -2.41 -13.66
CA ILE A 39 -0.21 -3.26 -14.09
C ILE A 39 0.03 -4.71 -13.66
N ALA A 40 1.25 -5.24 -13.86
CA ALA A 40 1.60 -6.59 -13.45
C ALA A 40 1.51 -6.78 -11.93
N PHE A 41 2.05 -5.82 -11.17
CA PHE A 41 1.96 -5.82 -9.70
C PHE A 41 0.50 -5.81 -9.22
N TRP A 42 -0.33 -4.89 -9.73
CA TRP A 42 -1.73 -4.77 -9.31
C TRP A 42 -2.58 -5.97 -9.71
N LYS A 43 -2.32 -6.61 -10.85
CA LYS A 43 -2.95 -7.90 -11.20
C LYS A 43 -2.61 -9.01 -10.21
N ALA A 44 -1.39 -9.03 -9.67
CA ALA A 44 -1.01 -10.00 -8.64
C ALA A 44 -1.65 -9.68 -7.27
N VAL A 45 -1.73 -8.39 -6.92
CA VAL A 45 -2.27 -7.94 -5.62
C VAL A 45 -3.80 -7.99 -5.58
N ALA A 46 -4.48 -7.58 -6.65
CA ALA A 46 -5.93 -7.49 -6.77
C ALA A 46 -6.40 -8.06 -8.13
N PRO A 47 -6.47 -9.39 -8.27
CA PRO A 47 -6.85 -10.04 -9.54
C PRO A 47 -8.27 -9.71 -10.00
N ASP A 48 -9.15 -9.38 -9.06
CA ASP A 48 -10.55 -8.99 -9.32
C ASP A 48 -10.71 -7.49 -9.62
N GLY A 49 -9.60 -6.73 -9.62
CA GLY A 49 -9.58 -5.29 -9.88
C GLY A 49 -10.15 -4.43 -8.75
N LYS A 50 -10.53 -5.02 -7.61
CA LYS A 50 -11.05 -4.26 -6.47
C LYS A 50 -9.92 -3.66 -5.64
N GLU A 51 -10.21 -2.52 -5.00
CA GLU A 51 -9.23 -1.89 -4.10
C GLU A 51 -8.86 -2.86 -2.97
N PRO A 52 -7.59 -3.26 -2.85
CA PRO A 52 -7.15 -4.21 -1.84
C PRO A 52 -7.03 -3.54 -0.46
N PRO A 53 -7.04 -4.31 0.64
CA PRO A 53 -6.71 -3.79 1.97
C PRO A 53 -5.30 -3.19 2.01
N ILE A 54 -5.12 -2.10 2.77
CA ILE A 54 -3.82 -1.42 2.95
C ILE A 54 -2.74 -2.42 3.39
N GLU A 55 -3.07 -3.28 4.34
CA GLU A 55 -2.15 -4.26 4.93
C GLU A 55 -1.63 -5.25 3.89
N LYS A 56 -2.47 -5.65 2.93
CA LYS A 56 -2.09 -6.55 1.83
C LYS A 56 -1.07 -5.87 0.91
N VAL A 57 -1.30 -4.60 0.59
CA VAL A 57 -0.39 -3.82 -0.26
C VAL A 57 0.96 -3.64 0.42
N ILE A 58 0.98 -3.26 1.70
CA ILE A 58 2.21 -3.12 2.50
C ILE A 58 2.98 -4.45 2.52
N ALA A 59 2.31 -5.56 2.79
CA ALA A 59 2.96 -6.87 2.86
C ALA A 59 3.60 -7.27 1.52
N MET A 60 2.92 -6.99 0.39
CA MET A 60 3.46 -7.30 -0.93
C MET A 60 4.67 -6.40 -1.29
N ILE A 61 4.60 -5.12 -0.97
CA ILE A 61 5.73 -4.19 -1.17
C ILE A 61 6.92 -4.64 -0.33
N ALA A 62 6.70 -4.94 0.96
CA ALA A 62 7.76 -5.41 1.85
C ALA A 62 8.42 -6.69 1.33
N LEU A 63 7.64 -7.67 0.84
CA LEU A 63 8.15 -8.90 0.25
C LEU A 63 8.99 -8.62 -1.02
N ASN A 64 8.51 -7.75 -1.91
CA ASN A 64 9.23 -7.40 -3.13
C ASN A 64 10.55 -6.66 -2.85
N VAL A 65 10.54 -5.73 -1.89
CA VAL A 65 11.75 -5.02 -1.46
C VAL A 65 12.75 -6.00 -0.85
N ASN A 66 12.28 -6.89 0.03
CA ASN A 66 13.11 -7.90 0.66
C ASN A 66 13.77 -8.81 -0.39
N ASN A 67 13.00 -9.30 -1.36
CA ASN A 67 13.52 -10.14 -2.44
C ASN A 67 14.54 -9.42 -3.32
N ARG A 68 14.46 -8.09 -3.48
CA ARG A 68 15.46 -7.30 -4.23
C ARG A 68 16.75 -7.05 -3.46
N MET A 69 16.71 -7.09 -2.12
CA MET A 69 17.91 -6.87 -1.31
C MET A 69 18.79 -8.11 -1.17
N TYR A 70 18.20 -9.30 -1.31
CA TYR A 70 18.90 -10.58 -1.16
C TYR A 70 19.15 -11.34 -2.47
N ASN A 71 18.83 -10.72 -3.61
CA ASN A 71 19.22 -11.17 -4.95
C ASN A 71 20.25 -10.20 -5.54
#